data_AF-S8EAC7-F1
#
_entry.id   AF-S8EAC7-F1
#
_cell.length_a   1.000
_cell.length_b   1.000
_cell.length_c   1.000
_cell.angle_alpha   90.00
_cell.angle_beta   90.00
_cell.angle_gamma   90.00
#
_symmetry.space_group_name_H-M   'P 1'
#
loop_
_entity.id
_entity.type
_entity.pdbx_description
1 polymer ?
#
loop_
_entity_poly.entity_id
_entity_poly.type
_entity_poly.pdbx_seq_one_letter_code
_entity_poly.pdbx_strand_id
1 'polypeptide(L)'
;MAGAVMHLPATLLDPKMTGATSATQTAFQRAYNLKTTRSFWDVIENGDQSDPGTAELREIFPLSMIGQGQMNSAVLIADFPWASLGDATIVDVGGGPGVGSMCLELADVFPNLRFVVEDLQVHIKEAEAVWDDEIPGAVESGRVQLTVHDSFTVQPVKGAAVYMLRHVL
;
A
#
# COMPACT_ATOMS: atom_id res chain seq x y z
N MET A 1 4.11 -14.04 20.12
CA MET A 1 2.64 -14.31 20.16
C MET A 1 2.32 -15.36 19.09
N ALA A 2 1.31 -16.21 19.24
CA ALA A 2 0.94 -17.12 18.15
C ALA A 2 0.28 -16.33 17.03
N GLY A 3 0.83 -16.37 15.81
CA GLY A 3 0.32 -15.57 14.68
C GLY A 3 -1.06 -16.02 14.19
N ALA A 4 -1.73 -15.17 13.41
CA ALA A 4 -3.09 -15.40 12.86
C ALA A 4 -3.25 -16.78 12.18
N VAL A 5 -2.22 -17.27 11.48
CA VAL A 5 -2.22 -18.58 10.82
C VAL A 5 -2.51 -19.72 11.79
N MET A 6 -2.00 -19.65 13.02
CA MET A 6 -2.24 -20.68 14.05
C MET A 6 -3.70 -20.73 14.52
N HIS A 7 -4.46 -19.66 14.29
CA HIS A 7 -5.87 -19.54 14.64
C HIS A 7 -6.80 -19.84 13.45
N LEU A 8 -6.27 -20.11 12.25
CA LEU A 8 -7.07 -20.45 11.07
C LEU A 8 -7.98 -21.66 11.30
N PRO A 9 -7.51 -22.81 11.85
CA PRO A 9 -8.39 -23.97 12.04
C PRO A 9 -9.61 -23.66 12.90
N ALA A 10 -9.42 -22.94 14.01
CA ALA A 10 -10.52 -22.54 14.89
C ALA A 10 -11.46 -21.53 14.23
N THR A 11 -10.95 -20.66 13.36
CA THR A 11 -11.76 -19.67 12.63
C THR A 11 -12.60 -20.34 11.55
N LEU A 12 -12.00 -21.24 10.77
CA LEU A 12 -12.67 -21.93 9.67
C LEU A 12 -13.72 -22.94 10.16
N LEU A 13 -13.55 -23.50 11.36
CA LEU A 13 -14.51 -24.42 11.97
C LEU A 13 -15.63 -23.71 12.75
N ASP A 14 -15.56 -22.40 12.97
CA ASP A 14 -16.62 -21.63 13.61
C ASP A 14 -17.74 -21.33 12.59
N PRO A 15 -18.98 -21.83 12.80
CA PRO A 15 -20.09 -21.63 11.85
C PRO A 15 -20.41 -20.16 11.56
N LYS A 16 -20.07 -19.23 12.47
CA LYS A 16 -20.29 -17.79 12.26
C LYS A 16 -19.19 -17.13 11.43
N MET A 17 -18.00 -17.72 11.38
CA MET A 17 -16.83 -17.12 10.71
C MET A 17 -16.40 -17.87 9.45
N THR A 18 -16.78 -19.14 9.29
CA THR A 18 -16.36 -20.01 8.18
C THR A 18 -16.66 -19.44 6.79
N GLY A 19 -17.76 -18.70 6.64
CA GLY A 19 -18.17 -18.04 5.40
C GLY A 19 -18.16 -16.51 5.49
N ALA A 20 -17.52 -15.93 6.51
CA ALA A 20 -17.50 -14.48 6.68
C ALA A 20 -16.59 -13.82 5.63
N THR A 21 -17.08 -12.74 5.02
CA THR A 21 -16.30 -11.85 4.13
C THR A 21 -15.89 -10.55 4.83
N SER A 22 -16.22 -10.40 6.11
CA SER A 22 -15.89 -9.21 6.89
C SER A 22 -14.40 -9.16 7.24
N ALA A 23 -13.79 -7.99 7.09
CA ALA A 23 -12.41 -7.72 7.52
C ALA A 23 -12.21 -7.80 9.05
N THR A 24 -13.30 -7.88 9.84
CA THR A 24 -13.28 -7.91 11.31
C THR A 24 -13.66 -9.26 11.91
N GLN A 25 -13.97 -10.27 11.09
CA GLN A 25 -14.35 -11.61 11.55
C GLN A 25 -13.39 -12.67 11.01
N THR A 26 -12.10 -12.50 11.29
CA THR A 26 -11.03 -13.36 10.76
C THR A 26 -10.16 -13.95 11.87
N ALA A 27 -9.22 -14.81 11.50
CA ALA A 27 -8.22 -15.36 12.41
C ALA A 27 -7.28 -14.28 13.01
N PHE A 28 -7.16 -13.12 12.34
CA PHE A 28 -6.43 -11.97 12.86
C PHE A 28 -6.99 -11.50 14.19
N GLN A 29 -8.31 -11.30 14.29
CA GLN A 29 -8.94 -10.88 15.55
C GLN A 29 -8.76 -11.90 16.67
N ARG A 30 -8.65 -13.20 16.33
CA ARG A 30 -8.33 -14.24 17.33
C ARG A 30 -6.90 -14.17 17.83
N ALA A 31 -5.92 -13.94 16.94
CA ALA A 31 -4.51 -13.84 17.32
C ALA A 31 -4.21 -12.59 18.14
N TYR A 32 -4.80 -11.44 17.77
CA TYR A 32 -4.66 -10.17 18.49
C TYR A 32 -5.65 -10.04 19.67
N ASN A 33 -6.10 -11.19 20.19
CA ASN A 33 -6.77 -11.35 21.48
C ASN A 33 -8.16 -10.70 21.64
N LEU A 34 -9.02 -10.80 20.62
CA LEU A 34 -10.50 -10.62 20.62
C LEU A 34 -11.09 -9.35 21.26
N LYS A 35 -10.28 -8.37 21.67
CA LYS A 35 -10.76 -7.09 22.24
C LYS A 35 -10.96 -6.00 21.19
N THR A 36 -10.76 -6.33 19.92
CA THR A 36 -10.84 -5.37 18.83
C THR A 36 -11.94 -5.82 17.86
N THR A 37 -12.87 -4.92 17.60
CA THR A 37 -13.73 -4.94 16.40
C THR A 37 -13.03 -4.22 15.23
N ARG A 38 -11.70 -4.05 15.32
CA ARG A 38 -10.89 -3.26 14.40
C ARG A 38 -10.40 -4.16 13.25
N SER A 39 -10.31 -3.57 12.08
CA SER A 39 -9.68 -4.20 10.93
C SER A 39 -8.16 -4.26 11.11
N PHE A 40 -7.50 -5.00 10.22
CA PHE A 40 -6.04 -4.95 10.11
C PHE A 40 -5.53 -3.52 9.89
N TRP A 41 -6.17 -2.77 8.98
CA TRP A 41 -5.80 -1.41 8.62
C TRP A 41 -5.94 -0.44 9.80
N ASP A 42 -7.01 -0.56 10.58
CA ASP A 42 -7.17 0.23 11.81
C ASP A 42 -6.04 0.01 12.84
N VAL A 43 -5.46 -1.19 12.89
CA VAL A 43 -4.32 -1.50 13.76
C VAL A 43 -3.03 -0.88 13.20
N ILE A 44 -2.82 -0.99 11.89
CA ILE A 44 -1.68 -0.37 11.20
C ILE A 44 -1.69 1.16 11.34
N GLU A 45 -2.85 1.80 11.25
CA GLU A 45 -2.98 3.26 11.34
C GLU A 45 -3.03 3.75 12.78
N ASN A 46 -3.95 3.19 13.58
CA ASN A 46 -4.40 3.74 14.86
C ASN A 46 -4.20 2.78 16.05
N GLY A 47 -3.40 1.72 15.86
CA GLY A 47 -3.04 0.76 16.89
C GLY A 47 -2.19 1.38 18.01
N ASP A 48 -2.39 0.87 19.23
CA ASP A 48 -1.61 1.26 20.41
C ASP A 48 -0.21 0.66 20.34
N GLN A 49 0.80 1.51 20.12
CA GLN A 49 2.20 1.08 20.02
C GLN A 49 2.81 0.62 21.36
N SER A 50 2.10 0.79 22.49
CA SER A 50 2.53 0.18 23.76
C SER A 50 2.25 -1.32 23.82
N ASP A 51 1.35 -1.84 22.97
CA ASP A 51 1.16 -3.27 22.76
C ASP A 51 2.27 -3.83 21.85
N PRO A 52 3.10 -4.78 22.32
CA PRO A 52 4.24 -5.27 21.54
C PRO A 52 3.85 -5.92 20.21
N GLY A 53 2.69 -6.59 20.14
CA GLY A 53 2.23 -7.24 18.90
C GLY A 53 1.78 -6.22 17.86
N THR A 54 1.15 -5.14 18.30
CA THR A 54 0.75 -4.00 17.46
C THR A 54 1.97 -3.23 16.98
N ALA A 55 2.95 -2.97 17.86
CA ALA A 55 4.20 -2.31 17.50
C ALA A 55 4.98 -3.11 16.45
N GLU A 56 5.19 -4.41 16.68
CA GLU A 56 5.85 -5.32 15.74
C GLU A 56 5.13 -5.34 14.38
N LEU A 57 3.80 -5.41 14.38
CA LEU A 57 3.02 -5.44 13.14
C LEU A 57 3.18 -4.15 12.33
N ARG A 58 3.16 -3.00 13.00
CA ARG A 58 3.30 -1.68 12.39
C ARG A 58 4.70 -1.43 11.85
N GLU A 59 5.72 -2.07 12.44
CA GLU A 59 7.10 -2.00 11.96
C GLU A 59 7.32 -2.92 10.75
N ILE A 60 6.85 -4.18 10.82
CA ILE A 60 7.15 -5.18 9.80
C ILE A 60 6.32 -5.03 8.53
N PHE A 61 5.11 -4.47 8.62
CA PHE A 61 4.20 -4.40 7.48
C PHE A 61 4.72 -3.47 6.36
N PRO A 62 5.12 -2.22 6.63
CA PRO A 62 5.74 -1.37 5.60
C PRO A 62 7.00 -2.01 5.00
N LEU A 63 7.87 -2.62 5.81
CA LEU A 63 9.06 -3.32 5.34
C LEU A 63 8.72 -4.50 4.40
N SER A 64 7.64 -5.22 4.71
CA SER A 64 7.14 -6.31 3.87
C SER A 64 6.62 -5.80 2.52
N MET A 65 5.95 -4.64 2.50
CA MET A 65 5.49 -4.00 1.26
C MET A 65 6.67 -3.60 0.38
N ILE A 66 7.73 -3.03 0.97
CA ILE A 66 8.96 -2.67 0.26
C ILE A 66 9.60 -3.91 -0.37
N GLY A 67 9.80 -4.97 0.43
CA GLY A 67 10.39 -6.21 -0.06
C GLY A 67 9.57 -6.84 -1.19
N GLN A 68 8.24 -6.87 -1.06
CA GLN A 68 7.36 -7.37 -2.11
C GLN A 68 7.39 -6.51 -3.38
N GLY A 69 7.52 -5.19 -3.22
CA GLY A 69 7.71 -4.24 -4.30
C GLY A 69 8.95 -4.58 -5.13
N GLN A 70 10.12 -4.62 -4.49
CA GLN A 70 11.42 -4.91 -5.11
C GLN A 70 11.45 -6.27 -5.84
N MET A 71 10.69 -7.26 -5.38
CA MET A 71 10.64 -8.57 -6.03
C MET A 71 9.88 -8.57 -7.37
N ASN A 72 8.89 -7.70 -7.54
CA ASN A 72 7.98 -7.74 -8.71
C ASN A 72 8.29 -6.64 -9.75
N SER A 73 9.18 -5.74 -9.40
CA SER A 73 9.27 -4.42 -10.00
C SER A 73 9.73 -4.45 -11.47
N ALA A 74 10.77 -5.23 -11.78
CA ALA A 74 11.27 -5.44 -13.14
C ALA A 74 10.22 -6.03 -14.11
N VAL A 75 9.27 -6.83 -13.60
CA VAL A 75 8.21 -7.41 -14.43
C VAL A 75 7.19 -6.34 -14.82
N LEU A 76 6.90 -5.41 -13.91
CA LEU A 76 5.89 -4.38 -14.10
C LEU A 76 6.26 -3.37 -15.19
N ILE A 77 7.55 -3.07 -15.36
CA ILE A 77 8.04 -2.25 -16.48
C ILE A 77 7.71 -2.90 -17.84
N ALA A 78 7.68 -4.24 -17.91
CA ALA A 78 7.45 -4.98 -19.15
C ALA A 78 5.98 -5.40 -19.36
N ASP A 79 5.17 -5.40 -18.31
CA ASP A 79 3.82 -5.98 -18.30
C ASP A 79 2.76 -5.11 -19.02
N PHE A 80 3.08 -3.84 -19.29
CA PHE A 80 2.19 -2.92 -19.99
C PHE A 80 3.00 -2.02 -20.93
N PRO A 81 2.44 -1.59 -22.08
CA PRO A 81 3.17 -0.75 -23.04
C PRO A 81 3.27 0.71 -22.57
N TRP A 82 3.94 0.96 -21.44
CA TRP A 82 4.08 2.29 -20.81
C TRP A 82 4.59 3.36 -21.78
N ALA A 83 5.58 3.02 -22.61
CA ALA A 83 6.14 3.92 -23.61
C ALA A 83 5.09 4.45 -24.61
N SER A 84 4.04 3.68 -24.89
CA SER A 84 2.98 4.08 -25.84
C SER A 84 2.07 5.18 -25.31
N LEU A 85 2.07 5.43 -23.99
CA LEU A 85 1.29 6.49 -23.37
C LEU A 85 1.85 7.88 -23.70
N GLY A 86 3.14 7.99 -24.04
CA GLY A 86 3.79 9.26 -24.34
C GLY A 86 3.86 10.17 -23.11
N ASP A 87 3.36 11.40 -23.26
CA ASP A 87 3.21 12.35 -22.16
C ASP A 87 1.89 12.07 -21.42
N ALA A 88 1.98 11.36 -20.30
CA ALA A 88 0.82 10.85 -19.58
C ALA A 88 1.00 10.91 -18.06
N THR A 89 -0.13 11.02 -17.36
CA THR A 89 -0.20 10.95 -15.91
C THR A 89 -0.73 9.58 -15.49
N ILE A 90 -0.04 8.95 -14.54
CA ILE A 90 -0.42 7.72 -13.86
C ILE A 90 -0.79 8.07 -12.42
N VAL A 91 -1.94 7.57 -11.97
CA VAL A 91 -2.35 7.65 -10.57
C VAL A 91 -2.14 6.28 -9.93
N ASP A 92 -1.28 6.20 -8.92
CA ASP A 92 -1.02 5.00 -8.13
C ASP A 92 -1.83 5.05 -6.84
N VAL A 93 -2.96 4.35 -6.83
CA VAL A 93 -3.93 4.36 -5.73
C VAL A 93 -3.52 3.30 -4.72
N GLY A 94 -3.18 3.71 -3.49
CA GLY A 94 -2.61 2.82 -2.48
C GLY A 94 -1.16 2.44 -2.80
N GLY A 95 -0.37 3.39 -3.31
CA GLY A 95 0.98 3.17 -3.81
C GLY A 95 2.03 2.83 -2.74
N GLY A 96 1.71 3.04 -1.46
CA GLY A 96 2.60 2.80 -0.33
C GLY A 96 3.74 3.81 -0.19
N PRO A 97 4.73 3.53 0.67
CA PRO A 97 5.80 4.46 1.03
C PRO A 97 6.89 4.66 -0.03
N GLY A 98 6.63 4.30 -1.29
CA GLY A 98 7.55 4.59 -2.40
C GLY A 98 8.70 3.59 -2.61
N VAL A 99 9.37 3.05 -1.58
CA VAL A 99 10.54 2.16 -1.81
C VAL A 99 10.11 0.84 -2.46
N GLY A 100 10.71 0.51 -3.61
CA GLY A 100 10.27 -0.65 -4.41
C GLY A 100 8.88 -0.47 -5.02
N SER A 101 8.35 0.76 -5.04
CA SER A 101 7.12 1.07 -5.76
C SER A 101 7.39 1.08 -7.26
N MET A 102 6.39 0.63 -8.01
CA MET A 102 6.41 0.63 -9.46
C MET A 102 6.58 2.04 -10.04
N CYS A 103 6.05 3.07 -9.37
CA CYS A 103 6.14 4.45 -9.84
C CYS A 103 7.57 4.96 -9.89
N LEU A 104 8.43 4.62 -8.92
CA LEU A 104 9.85 4.97 -8.99
C LEU A 104 10.51 4.36 -10.22
N GLU A 105 10.30 3.08 -10.47
CA GLU A 105 10.94 2.40 -11.59
C GLU A 105 10.42 2.86 -12.95
N LEU A 106 9.12 3.11 -13.05
CA LEU A 106 8.54 3.72 -14.23
C LEU A 106 9.07 5.15 -14.43
N ALA A 107 9.32 5.90 -13.35
CA ALA A 107 9.90 7.24 -13.44
C ALA A 107 11.37 7.20 -13.92
N ASP A 108 12.14 6.19 -13.54
CA ASP A 108 13.50 6.00 -14.05
C ASP A 108 13.54 5.66 -15.53
N VAL A 109 12.63 4.79 -15.98
CA VAL A 109 12.62 4.29 -17.37
C VAL A 109 11.93 5.25 -18.33
N PHE A 110 10.88 5.94 -17.88
CA PHE A 110 10.01 6.75 -18.75
C PHE A 110 9.97 8.22 -18.31
N PRO A 111 10.89 9.08 -18.80
CA PRO A 111 11.01 10.49 -18.41
C PRO A 111 9.74 11.32 -18.65
N ASN A 112 8.91 10.90 -19.62
CA ASN A 112 7.69 11.61 -20.02
C ASN A 112 6.47 11.28 -19.16
N LEU A 113 6.55 10.26 -18.31
CA LEU A 113 5.47 9.93 -17.38
C LEU A 113 5.53 10.82 -16.14
N ARG A 114 4.35 11.26 -15.72
CA ARG A 114 4.09 11.92 -14.43
C ARG A 114 3.30 11.00 -13.53
N PHE A 115 3.49 11.15 -12.23
CA PHE A 115 2.91 10.27 -11.24
C PHE A 115 2.15 11.07 -10.19
N VAL A 116 0.97 10.59 -9.82
CA VAL A 116 0.31 10.97 -8.58
C VAL A 116 0.26 9.71 -7.71
N VAL A 117 1.02 9.71 -6.62
CA VAL A 117 1.04 8.60 -5.65
C VAL A 117 0.06 8.96 -4.54
N GLU A 118 -0.96 8.13 -4.38
CA GLU A 118 -2.04 8.31 -3.42
C GLU A 118 -1.95 7.25 -2.33
N ASP A 119 -1.92 7.69 -1.07
CA ASP A 119 -1.98 6.79 0.08
C ASP A 119 -2.46 7.55 1.33
N LEU A 120 -2.52 6.86 2.45
CA LEU A 120 -2.78 7.42 3.75
C LEU A 120 -1.60 8.28 4.24
N GLN A 121 -1.90 9.18 5.16
CA GLN A 121 -0.97 10.19 5.67
C GLN A 121 0.36 9.64 6.18
N VAL A 122 0.35 8.44 6.79
CA VAL A 122 1.56 7.81 7.33
C VAL A 122 2.52 7.41 6.22
N HIS A 123 2.01 6.79 5.14
CA HIS A 123 2.83 6.33 4.02
C HIS A 123 3.29 7.48 3.12
N ILE A 124 2.46 8.52 2.93
CA ILE A 124 2.86 9.69 2.14
C ILE A 124 4.07 10.41 2.75
N LYS A 125 4.15 10.50 4.08
CA LYS A 125 5.33 11.08 4.75
C LYS A 125 6.61 10.27 4.52
N GLU A 126 6.48 8.95 4.50
CA GLU A 126 7.61 8.06 4.21
C GLU A 126 8.02 8.16 2.74
N ALA A 127 7.05 8.26 1.83
CA ALA A 127 7.28 8.41 0.39
C ALA A 127 8.05 9.70 0.05
N GLU A 128 7.82 10.82 0.74
CA GLU A 128 8.55 12.07 0.51
C GLU A 128 10.07 11.86 0.61
N ALA A 129 10.53 11.28 1.72
CA ALA A 129 11.96 11.02 1.94
C ALA A 129 12.55 10.08 0.87
N VAL A 130 11.77 9.09 0.45
CA VAL A 130 12.22 8.10 -0.52
C VAL A 130 12.36 8.71 -1.91
N TRP A 131 11.37 9.49 -2.35
CA TRP A 131 11.42 10.13 -3.66
C TRP A 131 12.53 11.17 -3.76
N ASP A 132 12.80 11.90 -2.67
CA ASP A 132 13.91 12.85 -2.61
C ASP A 132 15.29 12.16 -2.69
N ASP A 133 15.43 10.97 -2.10
CA ASP A 133 16.68 10.18 -2.13
C ASP A 133 16.89 9.47 -3.48
N GLU A 134 15.84 8.84 -4.05
CA GLU A 134 15.94 8.00 -5.25
C GLU A 134 15.93 8.83 -6.55
N ILE A 135 15.04 9.83 -6.66
CA ILE A 135 14.93 10.70 -7.85
C ILE A 135 14.89 12.17 -7.40
N PRO A 136 16.03 12.76 -7.00
CA PRO A 136 16.10 14.11 -6.48
C PRO A 136 15.44 15.13 -7.41
N GLY A 137 14.54 15.94 -6.85
CA GLY A 137 13.80 16.99 -7.56
C GLY A 137 12.57 16.50 -8.35
N ALA A 138 12.21 15.22 -8.30
CA ALA A 138 10.99 14.72 -8.95
C ALA A 138 9.71 15.32 -8.32
N VAL A 139 9.69 15.47 -7.00
CA VAL A 139 8.59 16.12 -6.28
C VAL A 139 8.59 17.63 -6.56
N GLU A 140 9.75 18.28 -6.45
CA GLU A 140 9.92 19.73 -6.65
C GLU A 140 9.55 20.20 -8.06
N SER A 141 9.88 19.39 -9.07
CA SER A 141 9.53 19.65 -10.47
C SER A 141 8.05 19.40 -10.78
N GLY A 142 7.30 18.82 -9.85
CA GLY A 142 5.90 18.40 -10.06
C GLY A 142 5.75 17.19 -10.98
N ARG A 143 6.85 16.49 -11.30
CA ARG A 143 6.79 15.23 -12.04
C ARG A 143 6.10 14.15 -11.22
N VAL A 144 6.26 14.23 -9.90
CA VAL A 144 5.65 13.35 -8.91
C VAL A 144 4.86 14.19 -7.92
N GLN A 145 3.61 13.81 -7.70
CA GLN A 145 2.76 14.41 -6.69
C GLN A 145 2.41 13.35 -5.64
N LEU A 146 2.81 13.59 -4.40
CA LEU A 146 2.46 12.75 -3.27
C LEU A 146 1.18 13.30 -2.64
N THR A 147 0.12 12.51 -2.61
CA THR A 147 -1.22 12.97 -2.23
C THR A 147 -1.80 12.09 -1.14
N VAL A 148 -2.19 12.70 -0.03
CA VAL A 148 -2.99 12.00 0.98
C VAL A 148 -4.41 11.82 0.46
N HIS A 149 -4.81 10.58 0.22
CA HIS A 149 -6.13 10.26 -0.33
C HIS A 149 -6.68 8.95 0.24
N ASP A 150 -7.94 8.99 0.66
CA ASP A 150 -8.72 7.79 0.98
C ASP A 150 -9.35 7.25 -0.31
N SER A 151 -8.89 6.09 -0.76
CA SER A 151 -9.34 5.42 -1.98
C SER A 151 -10.83 5.06 -2.00
N PHE A 152 -11.51 5.07 -0.83
CA PHE A 152 -12.97 4.88 -0.75
C PHE A 152 -13.76 6.16 -1.01
N THR A 153 -13.09 7.31 -1.07
CA THR A 153 -13.69 8.59 -1.46
C THR A 153 -13.59 8.81 -2.97
N VAL A 154 -14.28 9.84 -3.49
CA VAL A 154 -14.22 10.16 -4.91
C VAL A 154 -12.78 10.49 -5.30
N GLN A 155 -12.26 9.76 -6.29
CA GLN A 155 -10.94 9.96 -6.88
C GLN A 155 -10.74 11.44 -7.34
N PRO A 156 -9.83 12.22 -6.73
CA PRO A 156 -9.68 13.65 -6.99
C PRO A 156 -9.04 13.94 -8.34
N VAL A 157 -8.11 13.11 -8.81
CA VAL A 157 -7.47 13.27 -10.11
C VAL A 157 -8.42 12.77 -11.20
N LYS A 158 -8.72 13.61 -12.19
CA LYS A 158 -9.58 13.27 -13.33
C LYS A 158 -8.77 13.26 -14.63
N GLY A 159 -9.08 12.30 -15.51
CA GLY A 159 -8.50 12.24 -16.84
C GLY A 159 -7.05 11.75 -16.87
N ALA A 160 -6.58 11.07 -15.82
CA ALA A 160 -5.30 10.36 -15.89
C ALA A 160 -5.38 9.24 -16.94
N ALA A 161 -4.24 8.93 -17.56
CA ALA A 161 -4.18 7.87 -18.56
C ALA A 161 -4.35 6.48 -17.93
N VAL A 162 -3.86 6.32 -16.69
CA VAL A 162 -3.93 5.08 -15.93
C VAL A 162 -4.27 5.41 -14.48
N TYR A 163 -5.20 4.64 -13.91
CA TYR A 163 -5.41 4.52 -12.47
C TYR A 163 -5.01 3.10 -12.08
N MET A 164 -3.94 2.98 -11.32
CA MET A 164 -3.34 1.71 -10.96
C MET A 164 -3.73 1.33 -9.53
N LEU A 165 -4.15 0.08 -9.36
CA LEU A 165 -4.45 -0.52 -8.07
C LEU A 165 -3.65 -1.80 -7.95
N ARG A 166 -2.47 -1.73 -7.33
CA ARG A 166 -1.55 -2.87 -7.23
C ARG A 166 -1.55 -3.42 -5.80
N HIS A 167 -1.97 -4.67 -5.65
CA HIS A 167 -2.13 -5.34 -4.34
C HIS A 167 -3.12 -4.63 -3.40
N VAL A 168 -4.15 -3.97 -3.96
CA VAL A 168 -5.18 -3.22 -3.21
C VAL A 168 -6.52 -3.96 -3.12
N LEU A 169 -6.96 -4.62 -4.20
CA LEU A 169 -8.28 -5.27 -4.32
C LEU A 169 -8.34 -6.68 -3.73
#